data_AF-A0A419S7L2-F1
#
_entry.id   AF-A0A419S7L2-F1
#
_cell.length_a   1.000
_cell.length_b   1.000
_cell.length_c   1.000
_cell.angle_alpha   90.00
_cell.angle_beta   90.00
_cell.angle_gamma   90.00
#
_symmetry.space_group_name_H-M   'P 1'
#
loop_
_entity.id
_entity.type
_entity.pdbx_description
1 polymer ?
#
loop_
_entity_poly.entity_id
_entity_poly.type
_entity_poly.pdbx_seq_one_letter_code
_entity_poly.pdbx_strand_id
1 'polypeptide(L)'
;MKKNYLKLGLCVLMAFATLGCGKEKESAINCSNVSASIVDDVNAYQAAVTKYSTSPTPANCTNVKNTLTAIINKVKDCPQMAPVKSQYELLMKEFTCN
;
A
#
# COMPACT_ATOMS: atom_id res chain seq x y z
N MET A 1 2.77 25.71 -5.45
CA MET A 1 3.84 24.84 -5.99
C MET A 1 3.20 23.68 -6.74
N LYS A 2 3.26 23.67 -8.07
CA LYS A 2 2.74 22.56 -8.90
C LYS A 2 3.72 21.39 -8.82
N LYS A 3 3.33 20.28 -8.19
CA LYS A 3 4.13 19.04 -8.15
C LYS A 3 3.47 17.98 -9.02
N ASN A 4 4.24 17.48 -9.98
CA ASN A 4 3.86 16.59 -11.06
C ASN A 4 3.75 15.13 -10.57
N TYR A 5 2.65 14.76 -9.91
CA TYR A 5 2.42 13.38 -9.43
C TYR A 5 1.94 12.41 -10.54
N LEU A 6 1.82 12.88 -11.79
CA LEU A 6 1.18 12.15 -12.88
C LEU A 6 2.06 11.03 -13.49
N LYS A 7 3.33 10.90 -13.11
CA LYS A 7 4.26 9.94 -13.74
C LYS A 7 4.51 8.65 -12.94
N LEU A 8 3.97 8.51 -11.72
CA LEU A 8 4.22 7.32 -10.89
C LEU A 8 3.21 6.17 -11.08
N GLY A 9 2.24 6.31 -11.99
CA GLY A 9 1.14 5.35 -12.14
C GLY A 9 1.40 4.13 -13.04
N LEU A 10 2.55 4.04 -13.71
CA LEU A 10 2.70 3.09 -14.83
C LEU A 10 3.73 1.96 -14.63
N CYS A 11 4.62 2.03 -13.63
CA CYS A 11 5.68 1.02 -13.49
C CYS A 11 5.30 -0.22 -12.66
N VAL A 12 4.12 -0.26 -12.04
CA VAL A 12 3.76 -1.33 -11.09
C VAL A 12 3.30 -2.62 -11.79
N LEU A 13 3.00 -2.58 -13.10
CA LEU A 13 2.44 -3.73 -13.83
C LEU A 13 3.45 -4.75 -14.36
N MET A 14 4.76 -4.44 -14.36
CA MET A 14 5.76 -5.33 -15.02
C MET A 14 6.56 -6.24 -14.08
N ALA A 15 6.40 -6.13 -12.76
CA ALA A 15 7.21 -6.89 -11.80
C ALA A 15 6.72 -8.34 -11.52
N PHE A 16 5.62 -8.78 -12.13
CA PHE A 16 5.00 -10.08 -11.82
C PHE A 16 5.61 -11.29 -12.55
N ALA A 17 6.64 -11.13 -13.39
CA ALA A 17 7.08 -12.20 -14.29
C ALA A 17 8.26 -13.07 -13.79
N THR A 18 8.94 -12.76 -12.67
CA THR A 18 10.25 -13.40 -12.40
C THR A 18 10.55 -13.84 -10.96
N LEU A 19 9.56 -14.14 -10.11
CA LEU A 19 9.86 -14.70 -8.79
C LEU A 19 9.73 -16.23 -8.80
N GLY A 20 10.85 -16.84 -9.19
CA GLY A 20 11.12 -18.25 -9.01
C GLY A 20 11.07 -18.67 -7.54
N CYS A 21 10.71 -19.94 -7.35
CA CYS A 21 10.62 -20.66 -6.09
C CYS A 21 11.85 -20.48 -5.18
N GLY A 22 11.65 -19.86 -4.01
CA GLY A 22 12.47 -20.05 -2.83
C GLY A 22 11.65 -20.78 -1.77
N LYS A 23 12.05 -22.02 -1.43
CA LYS A 23 11.40 -22.84 -0.40
C LYS A 23 11.78 -22.34 0.98
N GLU A 24 10.88 -21.65 1.69
CA GLU A 24 11.07 -21.38 3.13
C GLU A 24 9.76 -21.48 3.91
N LYS A 25 9.71 -22.52 4.74
CA LYS A 25 8.87 -22.80 5.92
C LYS A 25 7.45 -22.21 5.97
N GLU A 26 6.52 -23.16 5.92
CA GLU A 26 5.11 -23.12 6.27
C GLU A 26 4.82 -22.33 7.56
N SER A 27 4.62 -21.02 7.42
CA SER A 27 3.48 -20.37 8.06
C SER A 27 2.32 -20.59 7.11
N ALA A 28 1.20 -21.16 7.57
CA ALA A 28 0.00 -21.46 6.78
C ALA A 28 -0.74 -20.20 6.27
N ILE A 29 -0.01 -19.14 5.93
CA ILE A 29 -0.53 -17.90 5.39
C ILE A 29 -0.47 -18.06 3.88
N ASN A 30 -1.63 -18.31 3.29
CA ASN A 30 -1.77 -18.39 1.85
C ASN A 30 -1.62 -16.99 1.24
N CYS A 31 -0.36 -16.61 1.00
CA CYS A 31 0.00 -15.33 0.41
C CYS A 31 -0.29 -15.25 -1.10
N SER A 32 -0.72 -16.36 -1.73
CA SER A 32 -0.98 -16.42 -3.18
C SER A 32 -2.05 -15.43 -3.64
N ASN A 33 -2.97 -15.06 -2.75
CA ASN A 33 -4.08 -14.15 -3.05
C ASN A 33 -3.99 -12.81 -2.31
N VAL A 34 -2.88 -12.52 -1.62
CA VAL A 34 -2.76 -11.30 -0.83
C VAL A 34 -2.72 -10.04 -1.70
N SER A 35 -2.21 -10.12 -2.92
CA SER A 35 -2.28 -9.02 -3.89
C SER A 35 -3.73 -8.70 -4.27
N ALA A 36 -4.58 -9.71 -4.44
CA ALA A 36 -6.01 -9.53 -4.70
C ALA A 36 -6.76 -9.01 -3.46
N SER A 37 -6.37 -9.43 -2.25
CA SER A 37 -7.05 -9.06 -1.01
C SER A 37 -6.84 -7.60 -0.57
N ILE A 38 -5.84 -6.92 -1.14
CA ILE A 38 -5.54 -5.50 -0.88
C ILE A 38 -6.09 -4.55 -1.94
N VAL A 39 -6.66 -5.02 -3.05
CA VAL A 39 -7.13 -4.15 -4.15
C VAL A 39 -8.15 -3.12 -3.64
N ASP A 40 -9.12 -3.56 -2.84
CA ASP A 40 -10.12 -2.67 -2.25
C ASP A 40 -9.50 -1.66 -1.28
N ASP A 41 -8.51 -2.04 -0.49
CA ASP A 41 -7.83 -1.10 0.43
C ASP A 41 -6.96 -0.10 -0.32
N VAL A 42 -6.33 -0.52 -1.42
CA VAL A 42 -5.58 0.38 -2.30
C VAL A 42 -6.52 1.42 -2.94
N ASN A 43 -7.71 0.99 -3.37
CA ASN A 43 -8.74 1.91 -3.87
C ASN A 43 -9.22 2.87 -2.76
N ALA A 44 -9.45 2.36 -1.55
CA ALA A 44 -9.82 3.17 -0.39
C ALA A 44 -8.72 4.17 -0.01
N TYR A 45 -7.45 3.76 -0.07
CA TYR A 45 -6.29 4.62 0.13
C TYR A 45 -6.25 5.76 -0.90
N GLN A 46 -6.42 5.45 -2.19
CA GLN A 46 -6.46 6.49 -3.25
C GLN A 46 -7.60 7.48 -3.04
N ALA A 47 -8.78 7.00 -2.65
CA ALA A 47 -9.92 7.86 -2.32
C ALA A 47 -9.63 8.74 -1.09
N ALA A 48 -9.00 8.18 -0.05
CA ALA A 48 -8.62 8.90 1.15
C ALA A 48 -7.56 9.99 0.86
N VAL A 49 -6.56 9.68 0.04
CA VAL A 49 -5.53 10.64 -0.40
C VAL A 49 -6.15 11.76 -1.21
N THR A 50 -7.05 11.44 -2.13
CA THR A 50 -7.79 12.44 -2.93
C THR A 50 -8.60 13.36 -2.03
N LYS A 51 -9.29 12.80 -1.04
CA LYS A 51 -10.08 13.57 -0.07
C LYS A 51 -9.19 14.44 0.82
N TYR A 52 -8.06 13.94 1.30
CA TYR A 52 -7.10 14.73 2.08
C TYR A 52 -6.47 15.84 1.24
N SER A 53 -6.13 15.58 -0.03
CA SER A 53 -5.56 16.59 -0.93
C SER A 53 -6.53 17.71 -1.27
N THR A 54 -7.83 17.45 -1.27
CA THR A 54 -8.88 18.46 -1.55
C THR A 54 -9.39 19.13 -0.27
N SER A 55 -9.32 18.45 0.86
CA SER A 55 -9.75 18.94 2.18
C SER A 55 -8.81 18.40 3.27
N PRO A 56 -7.69 19.10 3.55
CA PRO A 56 -6.71 18.64 4.52
C PRO A 56 -7.20 18.90 5.95
N THR A 57 -7.95 17.94 6.49
CA THR A 57 -8.38 17.94 7.89
C THR A 57 -7.69 16.81 8.65
N PRO A 58 -7.54 16.92 9.98
CA PRO A 58 -7.01 15.83 10.81
C PRO A 58 -7.79 14.52 10.58
N ALA A 59 -9.11 14.59 10.48
CA ALA A 59 -9.97 13.43 10.22
C ALA A 59 -9.67 12.75 8.87
N ASN A 60 -9.49 13.54 7.79
CA ASN A 60 -9.15 12.98 6.47
C ASN A 60 -7.72 12.40 6.46
N CYS A 61 -6.78 13.02 7.17
CA CYS A 61 -5.44 12.48 7.34
C CYS A 61 -5.43 11.15 8.10
N THR A 62 -6.18 11.05 9.19
CA THR A 62 -6.38 9.80 9.92
C THR A 62 -6.98 8.73 9.02
N ASN A 63 -7.91 9.08 8.13
CA ASN A 63 -8.47 8.13 7.17
C ASN A 63 -7.41 7.58 6.19
N VAL A 64 -6.48 8.42 5.73
CA VAL A 64 -5.32 7.96 4.93
C VAL A 64 -4.46 6.99 5.73
N LYS A 65 -4.14 7.31 6.99
CA LYS A 65 -3.33 6.40 7.84
C LYS A 65 -4.04 5.08 8.15
N ASN A 66 -5.36 5.10 8.32
CA ASN A 66 -6.14 3.90 8.56
C ASN A 66 -6.11 2.95 7.35
N THR A 67 -6.28 3.49 6.14
CA THR A 67 -6.22 2.69 4.90
C THR A 67 -4.82 2.14 4.64
N LEU A 68 -3.76 2.93 4.88
CA LEU A 68 -2.37 2.44 4.84
C LEU A 68 -2.13 1.29 5.85
N THR A 69 -2.63 1.45 7.07
CA THR A 69 -2.50 0.44 8.13
C THR A 69 -3.21 -0.87 7.75
N ALA A 70 -4.39 -0.79 7.11
CA ALA A 70 -5.12 -1.95 6.62
C ALA A 70 -4.30 -2.73 5.57
N ILE A 71 -3.71 -2.03 4.60
CA ILE A 71 -2.84 -2.64 3.58
C ILE A 71 -1.64 -3.31 4.24
N ILE A 72 -0.90 -2.58 5.09
CA ILE A 72 0.29 -3.09 5.80
C ILE A 72 -0.07 -4.35 6.58
N ASN A 73 -1.18 -4.35 7.33
CA ASN A 73 -1.60 -5.50 8.13
C ASN A 73 -1.96 -6.73 7.29
N LYS A 74 -2.52 -6.56 6.10
CA LYS A 74 -2.84 -7.68 5.19
C LYS A 74 -1.60 -8.28 4.54
N VAL A 75 -0.53 -7.49 4.37
CA VAL A 75 0.70 -7.94 3.72
C VAL A 75 1.82 -8.28 4.71
N LYS A 76 1.71 -7.92 5.99
CA LYS A 76 2.82 -7.98 6.97
C LYS A 76 3.38 -9.38 7.17
N ASP A 77 2.52 -10.39 7.05
CA ASP A 77 2.86 -11.79 7.29
C ASP A 77 3.21 -12.54 5.99
N CYS A 78 3.34 -11.81 4.87
CA CYS A 78 3.71 -12.35 3.57
C CYS A 78 5.11 -11.87 3.15
N PRO A 79 6.15 -12.71 3.25
CA PRO A 79 7.52 -12.35 2.91
C PRO A 79 7.68 -11.84 1.47
N GLN A 80 6.95 -12.45 0.54
CA GLN A 80 6.93 -12.03 -0.88
C GLN A 80 6.38 -10.61 -1.09
N MET A 81 5.62 -10.09 -0.12
CA MET A 81 5.06 -8.73 -0.14
C MET A 81 5.91 -7.74 0.68
N ALA A 82 7.08 -8.14 1.18
CA ALA A 82 7.95 -7.25 1.95
C ALA A 82 8.26 -5.91 1.25
N PRO A 83 8.53 -5.87 -0.08
CA PRO A 83 8.73 -4.58 -0.78
C PRO A 83 7.48 -3.70 -0.75
N VAL A 84 6.30 -4.30 -0.91
CA VAL A 84 5.00 -3.61 -0.87
C VAL A 84 4.75 -3.04 0.53
N LYS A 85 4.97 -3.86 1.57
CA LYS A 85 4.88 -3.44 2.97
C LYS A 85 5.75 -2.22 3.25
N SER A 86 7.04 -2.29 2.89
CA SER A 86 7.98 -1.19 3.13
C SER A 86 7.59 0.10 2.42
N GLN A 87 7.05 0.01 1.20
CA GLN A 87 6.55 1.18 0.48
C GLN A 87 5.40 1.86 1.24
N TYR A 88 4.40 1.10 1.70
CA TYR A 88 3.27 1.67 2.44
C TYR A 88 3.67 2.18 3.83
N GLU A 89 4.64 1.56 4.49
CA GLU A 89 5.21 2.07 5.75
C GLU A 89 5.93 3.42 5.56
N LEU A 90 6.64 3.62 4.43
CA LEU A 90 7.24 4.91 4.09
C LEU A 90 6.17 5.98 3.88
N LEU A 91 5.14 5.67 3.07
CA LEU A 91 4.01 6.58 2.85
C LEU A 91 3.35 6.97 4.18
N MET A 92 3.16 6.01 5.10
CA MET A 92 2.57 6.29 6.40
C MET A 92 3.38 7.28 7.25
N LYS A 93 4.71 7.28 7.10
CA LYS A 93 5.62 8.25 7.76
C LYS A 93 5.56 9.63 7.12
N GLU A 94 5.27 9.72 5.83
CA GLU A 94 5.11 11.01 5.12
C GLU A 94 3.81 11.73 5.51
N PHE A 95 2.78 11.01 5.97
CA PHE A 95 1.54 11.62 6.46
C PHE A 95 1.63 12.04 7.94
N THR A 96 1.94 13.31 8.17
CA THR A 96 1.85 13.95 9.49
C THR A 96 0.48 14.62 9.65
N CYS A 97 -0.38 14.05 10.50
CA CYS A 97 -1.67 14.64 10.82
C CYS A 97 -1.47 15.62 11.98
N ASN A 98 -1.43 16.92 11.67
CA ASN A 98 -1.42 18.01 12.65
C ASN A 98 -2.81 18.62 12.78
#